data_AF-A0A3P7FUP3-F1
#
_entry.id   AF-A0A3P7FUP3-F1
#
_cell.length_a   1.000
_cell.length_b   1.000
_cell.length_c   1.000
_cell.angle_alpha   90.00
_cell.angle_beta   90.00
_cell.angle_gamma   90.00
#
_symmetry.space_group_name_H-M   'P 1'
#
loop_
_entity.id
_entity.type
_entity.pdbx_description
1 polymer ?
#
loop_
_entity_poly.entity_id
_entity_poly.type
_entity_poly.pdbx_seq_one_letter_code
_entity_poly.pdbx_strand_id
1 'polypeptide(L)'
;MVLLMALLQIVCDAMDIKNVGRKRWWRVMKSFPAKVAYKISFIFILLIVPIRLACALCSTMLLLENILSLMIVLLTGAHFLFYTRALKFIGPFVLMIYTILSRDISRFMLIYSIFLIGFSQSFYVIFGACERASKAKYGNQSTRWENILDTPFEAIMRLFIMTIGEFTIFYRSLNTCEEKMMQMIGKYHAV
;
A
#
# COMPACT_ATOMS: atom_id res chain seq x y z
N MET A 1 2.58 -12.66 -27.36
CA MET A 1 3.99 -12.79 -26.91
C MET A 1 4.09 -12.86 -25.38
N VAL A 2 3.77 -11.80 -24.64
CA VAL A 2 3.92 -11.75 -23.17
C VAL A 2 3.15 -12.87 -22.44
N LEU A 3 1.88 -13.10 -22.79
CA LEU A 3 1.07 -14.15 -22.17
C LEU A 3 1.66 -15.56 -22.36
N LEU A 4 2.18 -15.86 -23.55
CA LEU A 4 2.80 -17.16 -23.83
C LEU A 4 4.05 -17.36 -22.97
N MET A 5 4.90 -16.33 -22.86
CA MET A 5 6.09 -16.39 -22.01
C MET A 5 5.73 -16.53 -20.53
N ALA A 6 4.69 -15.81 -20.07
CA ALA A 6 4.18 -15.93 -18.71
C ALA A 6 3.65 -17.35 -18.43
N LEU A 7 2.87 -17.93 -19.34
CA LEU A 7 2.37 -19.30 -19.21
C LEU A 7 3.51 -20.33 -19.13
N LEU A 8 4.51 -20.22 -20.01
CA LEU A 8 5.70 -21.07 -19.95
C LEU A 8 6.44 -20.94 -18.61
N GLN A 9 6.63 -19.71 -18.13
CA GLN A 9 7.29 -19.45 -16.84
C GLN A 9 6.49 -20.03 -15.66
N ILE A 10 5.16 -19.92 -15.68
CA ILE A 10 4.28 -20.51 -14.66
C ILE A 10 4.39 -22.04 -14.66
N VAL A 11 4.46 -22.67 -15.83
CA VAL A 11 4.62 -24.13 -15.95
C VAL A 11 5.98 -24.56 -15.40
N CYS A 12 7.08 -23.88 -15.77
CA CYS A 12 8.40 -24.14 -15.22
C CYS A 12 8.42 -23.97 -13.69
N ASP A 13 7.77 -22.93 -13.18
CA ASP A 13 7.64 -22.68 -11.75
C ASP A 13 6.83 -23.77 -11.03
N ALA A 14 5.75 -24.28 -11.64
CA ALA A 14 4.98 -25.38 -11.10
C ALA A 14 5.79 -26.68 -11.05
N MET A 15 6.60 -26.95 -12.07
CA MET A 15 7.54 -28.07 -12.09
C MET A 15 8.63 -27.93 -11.01
N ASP A 16 9.17 -26.72 -10.81
CA ASP A 16 10.14 -26.45 -9.75
C ASP A 16 9.54 -26.68 -8.35
N ILE A 17 8.31 -26.21 -8.12
CA ILE A 17 7.58 -26.45 -6.86
C ILE A 17 7.40 -27.95 -6.60
N LYS A 18 7.07 -28.71 -7.64
CA LYS A 18 6.91 -30.17 -7.56
C LYS A 18 8.25 -30.86 -7.23
N ASN A 19 9.34 -30.45 -7.87
CA ASN A 19 10.65 -31.08 -7.71
C ASN A 19 11.34 -30.72 -6.39
N VAL A 20 11.24 -29.47 -5.93
CA VAL A 20 11.88 -28.99 -4.68
C VAL A 20 11.11 -29.42 -3.43
N GLY A 21 9.79 -29.61 -3.56
CA GLY A 21 8.87 -29.87 -2.46
C GLY A 21 8.34 -28.58 -1.83
N ARG A 22 7.02 -28.52 -1.62
CA ARG A 22 6.27 -27.31 -1.21
C ARG A 22 6.82 -26.61 0.04
N LYS A 23 7.21 -27.37 1.07
CA LYS A 23 7.72 -26.80 2.34
C LYS A 23 9.07 -26.12 2.17
N ARG A 24 9.98 -26.73 1.41
CA ARG A 24 11.31 -26.18 1.12
C ARG A 24 11.19 -24.96 0.21
N TRP A 25 10.32 -25.05 -0.80
CA TRP A 25 10.02 -23.94 -1.69
C TRP A 25 9.51 -22.70 -0.91
N TRP A 26 8.52 -22.86 -0.01
CA TRP A 26 8.01 -21.73 0.77
C TRP A 26 9.07 -21.09 1.67
N ARG A 27 9.97 -21.90 2.25
CA ARG A 27 11.09 -21.40 3.06
C ARG A 27 12.07 -20.57 2.24
N VAL A 28 12.43 -21.04 1.04
CA VAL A 28 13.31 -20.30 0.12
C VAL A 28 12.63 -19.01 -0.35
N MET A 29 11.34 -19.05 -0.67
CA MET A 29 10.58 -17.87 -1.08
C MET A 29 10.52 -16.82 0.03
N LYS A 30 10.31 -17.24 1.28
CA LYS A 30 10.33 -16.31 2.44
C LYS A 30 11.68 -15.62 2.63
N SER A 31 12.77 -16.26 2.25
CA SER A 31 14.12 -15.67 2.31
C SER A 31 14.41 -14.65 1.20
N PHE A 32 13.64 -14.65 0.10
CA PHE A 32 13.90 -13.78 -1.06
C PHE A 32 12.62 -13.04 -1.48
N PRO A 33 12.29 -11.90 -0.85
CA PRO A 33 11.04 -11.18 -1.13
C PRO A 33 10.91 -10.73 -2.59
N ALA A 34 12.01 -10.40 -3.26
CA ALA A 34 12.02 -10.02 -4.67
C ALA A 34 11.50 -11.15 -5.59
N LYS A 35 11.83 -12.42 -5.28
CA LYS A 35 11.27 -13.56 -6.04
C LYS A 35 9.78 -13.71 -5.80
N VAL A 36 9.30 -13.42 -4.59
CA VAL A 36 7.87 -13.46 -4.25
C VAL A 36 7.11 -12.41 -5.05
N ALA A 37 7.63 -11.17 -5.07
CA ALA A 37 7.04 -10.07 -5.85
C ALA A 37 6.91 -10.40 -7.34
N TYR A 38 7.94 -11.03 -7.92
CA TYR A 38 7.88 -11.47 -9.31
C TYR A 38 6.82 -12.56 -9.55
N LYS A 39 6.71 -13.55 -8.65
CA LYS A 39 5.66 -14.57 -8.77
C LYS A 39 4.25 -13.99 -8.61
N ILE A 40 4.06 -12.98 -7.77
CA ILE A 40 2.79 -12.24 -7.66
C ILE A 40 2.46 -11.55 -8.99
N SER A 41 3.47 -11.04 -9.71
CA SER A 41 3.27 -10.43 -11.02
C SER A 41 2.67 -11.40 -12.04
N PHE A 42 3.04 -12.69 -11.99
CA PHE A 42 2.41 -13.71 -12.85
C PHE A 42 0.94 -13.93 -12.54
N ILE A 43 0.57 -13.89 -11.26
CA ILE A 43 -0.84 -14.00 -10.85
C ILE A 43 -1.62 -12.81 -11.41
N PHE A 44 -1.05 -11.60 -11.36
CA PHE A 44 -1.65 -10.41 -11.96
C PHE A 44 -1.76 -10.50 -13.48
N ILE A 45 -0.74 -11.01 -14.18
CA ILE A 45 -0.81 -11.23 -15.63
C ILE A 45 -1.93 -12.24 -15.98
N LEU A 46 -2.05 -13.33 -15.23
CA LEU A 46 -3.13 -14.30 -15.42
C LEU A 46 -4.50 -13.67 -15.17
N LEU A 47 -4.61 -12.76 -14.19
CA LEU A 47 -5.86 -12.07 -13.85
C LEU A 47 -6.27 -11.05 -14.92
N ILE A 48 -5.34 -10.50 -15.72
CA ILE A 48 -5.69 -9.63 -16.86
C ILE A 48 -6.53 -10.39 -17.90
N VAL A 49 -6.26 -11.67 -18.14
CA VAL A 49 -6.97 -12.45 -19.16
C VAL A 49 -8.48 -12.58 -18.89
N PRO A 50 -8.97 -12.99 -17.70
CA PRO A 50 -10.40 -13.01 -17.41
C PRO A 50 -10.99 -11.59 -17.32
N ILE A 51 -10.23 -10.58 -16.89
CA ILE A 51 -10.73 -9.19 -16.87
C ILE A 51 -10.94 -8.68 -18.31
N ARG A 52 -10.04 -9.00 -19.25
CA ARG A 52 -10.20 -8.71 -20.68
C ARG A 52 -11.47 -9.33 -21.23
N LEU A 53 -11.77 -10.58 -20.87
CA LEU A 53 -12.98 -11.27 -21.31
C LEU A 53 -14.24 -10.67 -20.66
N ALA A 54 -14.13 -10.19 -19.43
CA ALA A 54 -15.20 -9.49 -18.72
C ALA A 54 -15.40 -8.03 -19.20
N CYS A 55 -14.58 -7.53 -20.12
CA CYS A 55 -14.66 -6.15 -20.63
C CYS A 55 -15.99 -5.85 -21.35
N ALA A 56 -16.76 -6.88 -21.74
CA ALA A 56 -18.11 -6.72 -22.26
C ALA A 56 -19.16 -6.33 -21.19
N LEU A 57 -18.88 -6.55 -19.89
CA LEU A 57 -19.88 -6.37 -18.83
C LEU A 57 -19.86 -4.99 -18.16
N CYS A 58 -18.72 -4.29 -18.10
CA CYS A 58 -18.64 -3.04 -17.33
C CYS A 58 -17.45 -2.16 -17.74
N SER A 59 -17.70 -0.87 -18.03
CA SER A 59 -16.67 0.13 -18.38
C SER A 59 -15.60 0.31 -17.29
N THR A 60 -15.91 0.02 -16.02
CA THR A 60 -14.99 0.14 -14.88
C THR A 60 -13.84 -0.88 -14.95
N MET A 61 -13.99 -1.96 -15.72
CA MET A 61 -12.95 -2.98 -15.86
C MET A 61 -11.70 -2.46 -16.56
N LEU A 62 -11.83 -1.48 -17.48
CA LEU A 62 -10.68 -0.88 -18.17
C LEU A 62 -9.75 -0.13 -17.20
N LEU A 63 -10.32 0.55 -16.20
CA LEU A 63 -9.53 1.22 -15.17
C LEU A 63 -8.76 0.20 -14.33
N LEU A 64 -9.42 -0.89 -13.94
CA LEU A 64 -8.80 -1.97 -13.17
C LEU A 64 -7.65 -2.63 -13.95
N GLU A 65 -7.82 -2.85 -15.26
CA GLU A 65 -6.74 -3.37 -16.11
C GLU A 65 -5.52 -2.44 -16.15
N ASN A 66 -5.75 -1.14 -16.28
CA ASN A 66 -4.65 -0.16 -16.31
C ASN A 66 -3.90 -0.13 -14.97
N ILE A 67 -4.62 -0.13 -13.85
CA ILE A 67 -4.01 -0.19 -12.51
C ILE A 67 -3.22 -1.49 -12.35
N LEU A 68 -3.79 -2.63 -12.74
CA LEU A 68 -3.13 -3.92 -12.63
C LEU A 68 -1.88 -4.00 -13.52
N SER A 69 -1.95 -3.43 -14.73
CA SER A 69 -0.83 -3.34 -15.66
C SER A 69 0.32 -2.50 -15.08
N LEU A 70 0.01 -1.34 -14.48
CA LEU A 70 0.99 -0.51 -13.79
C LEU A 70 1.65 -1.27 -12.63
N MET A 71 0.87 -2.00 -11.83
CA MET A 71 1.41 -2.81 -10.73
C MET A 71 2.37 -3.90 -11.24
N ILE A 72 2.06 -4.56 -12.37
CA ILE A 72 2.95 -5.55 -12.99
C ILE A 72 4.26 -4.91 -13.42
N VAL A 73 4.23 -3.72 -14.03
CA VAL A 73 5.44 -3.00 -14.47
C VAL A 73 6.30 -2.64 -13.26
N LEU A 74 5.71 -2.12 -12.17
CA LEU A 74 6.43 -1.79 -10.94
C LEU A 74 7.06 -3.03 -10.29
N LEU A 75 6.31 -4.12 -10.17
CA LEU A 75 6.82 -5.37 -9.58
C LEU A 75 7.90 -6.04 -10.45
N THR A 76 7.76 -5.97 -11.78
CA THR A 76 8.79 -6.43 -12.71
C THR A 76 10.04 -5.57 -12.61
N GLY A 77 9.89 -4.24 -12.43
CA GLY A 77 10.98 -3.32 -12.14
C GLY A 77 11.75 -3.71 -10.87
N ALA A 78 11.04 -4.07 -9.79
CA ALA A 78 11.67 -4.56 -8.57
C ALA A 78 12.47 -5.87 -8.77
N HIS A 79 12.12 -6.68 -9.77
CA HIS A 79 12.86 -7.90 -10.10
C HIS A 79 14.26 -7.61 -10.68
N PHE A 80 14.54 -6.41 -11.22
CA PHE A 80 15.89 -6.07 -11.66
C PHE A 80 16.92 -6.12 -10.51
N LEU A 81 16.50 -5.82 -9.28
CA LEU A 81 17.34 -5.96 -8.08
C LEU A 81 17.71 -7.42 -7.75
N PHE A 82 17.06 -8.41 -8.38
CA PHE A 82 17.46 -9.81 -8.25
C PHE A 82 18.66 -10.13 -9.14
N TYR A 83 18.73 -9.54 -10.34
CA TYR A 83 19.82 -9.77 -11.29
C TYR A 83 21.13 -9.10 -10.87
N THR A 84 21.07 -7.96 -10.17
CA THR A 84 22.26 -7.26 -9.63
C THR A 84 23.09 -8.13 -8.68
N ARG A 85 22.50 -9.19 -8.11
CA ARG A 85 23.18 -10.17 -7.25
C ARG A 85 24.28 -10.95 -7.97
N ALA A 86 24.23 -11.09 -9.30
CA ALA A 86 25.24 -11.82 -10.07
C ALA A 86 26.60 -11.09 -10.15
N LEU A 87 26.62 -9.78 -9.85
CA LEU A 87 27.83 -8.97 -9.89
C LEU A 87 28.65 -9.19 -8.61
N LYS A 88 29.91 -9.64 -8.75
CA LYS A 88 30.79 -10.02 -7.62
C LYS A 88 30.93 -8.91 -6.56
N PHE A 89 30.91 -7.64 -6.96
CA PHE A 89 31.06 -6.49 -6.06
C PHE A 89 29.73 -6.08 -5.38
N ILE A 90 28.62 -6.08 -6.13
CA ILE A 90 27.32 -5.58 -5.66
C ILE A 90 26.50 -6.67 -4.95
N GLY A 91 26.75 -7.95 -5.26
CA GLY A 91 26.01 -9.08 -4.73
C GLY A 91 25.92 -9.14 -3.21
N PRO A 92 27.04 -9.04 -2.47
CA PRO A 92 27.01 -9.03 -1.00
C PRO A 92 26.22 -7.85 -0.42
N PHE A 93 26.36 -6.66 -1.00
CA PHE A 93 25.64 -5.45 -0.56
C PHE A 93 24.12 -5.61 -0.70
N VAL A 94 23.68 -6.10 -1.85
CA VAL A 94 22.26 -6.37 -2.13
C VAL A 94 21.70 -7.43 -1.18
N LEU A 95 22.45 -8.51 -0.91
CA LEU A 95 22.05 -9.52 0.07
C LEU A 95 21.95 -8.97 1.49
N MET A 96 22.88 -8.09 1.91
CA MET A 96 22.82 -7.42 3.20
C MET A 96 21.55 -6.58 3.33
N ILE A 97 21.24 -5.73 2.34
CA ILE A 97 19.99 -4.94 2.33
C ILE A 97 18.76 -5.83 2.41
N TYR A 98 18.71 -6.92 1.65
CA TYR A 98 17.58 -7.85 1.71
C TYR A 98 17.42 -8.47 3.10
N THR A 99 18.51 -8.78 3.81
CA THR A 99 18.43 -9.31 5.18
C THR A 99 17.93 -8.27 6.18
N ILE A 100 18.38 -7.01 6.08
CA ILE A 100 17.90 -5.89 6.90
C ILE A 100 16.41 -5.65 6.65
N LEU A 101 16.01 -5.55 5.38
CA LEU A 101 14.62 -5.36 4.98
C LEU A 101 13.72 -6.50 5.49
N SER A 102 14.15 -7.76 5.38
CA SER A 102 13.34 -8.88 5.83
C SER A 102 13.25 -8.98 7.35
N ARG A 103 14.31 -8.68 8.09
CA ARG A 103 14.40 -8.95 9.53
C ARG A 103 13.97 -7.76 10.38
N ASP A 104 14.38 -6.55 10.01
CA ASP A 104 14.23 -5.35 10.84
C ASP A 104 12.97 -4.59 10.46
N ILE A 105 12.79 -4.30 9.16
CA ILE A 105 11.60 -3.58 8.68
C ILE A 105 10.32 -4.37 8.92
N SER A 106 10.32 -5.72 8.83
CA SER A 106 9.11 -6.50 9.12
C SER A 106 8.62 -6.37 10.57
N ARG A 107 9.54 -6.27 11.53
CA ARG A 107 9.19 -6.04 12.95
C ARG A 107 8.70 -4.61 13.17
N PHE A 108 9.40 -3.65 12.56
CA PHE A 108 8.99 -2.25 12.60
C PHE A 108 7.59 -2.07 12.02
N MET A 109 7.31 -2.64 10.84
CA MET A 109 6.00 -2.59 10.18
C MET A 109 4.89 -3.20 11.04
N LEU A 110 5.16 -4.30 11.75
CA LEU A 110 4.19 -4.90 12.66
C LEU A 110 3.82 -3.92 13.78
N ILE A 111 4.81 -3.39 14.51
CA ILE A 111 4.58 -2.43 15.59
C ILE A 111 3.89 -1.16 15.05
N TYR A 112 4.38 -0.65 13.92
CA TYR A 112 3.84 0.52 13.24
C TYR A 112 2.36 0.35 12.87
N SER A 113 1.98 -0.80 12.31
CA SER A 113 0.58 -1.09 11.96
C SER A 113 -0.36 -1.10 13.16
N ILE A 114 0.08 -1.59 14.33
CA ILE A 114 -0.71 -1.56 15.56
C ILE A 114 -0.97 -0.10 15.98
N PHE A 115 0.07 0.73 16.00
CA PHE A 115 -0.07 2.16 16.33
C PHE A 115 -0.94 2.88 15.32
N LEU A 116 -0.73 2.64 14.03
CA LEU A 116 -1.49 3.27 12.96
C LEU A 116 -2.99 2.96 13.09
N ILE A 117 -3.36 1.69 13.25
CA ILE A 117 -4.76 1.31 13.44
C ILE A 117 -5.33 1.94 14.72
N GLY A 118 -4.59 1.93 15.83
CA GLY A 118 -5.03 2.55 17.09
C GLY A 118 -5.30 4.05 16.94
N PHE A 119 -4.34 4.81 16.41
CA PHE A 119 -4.49 6.25 16.20
C PHE A 119 -5.55 6.58 15.14
N SER A 120 -5.72 5.74 14.11
CA SER A 120 -6.77 5.96 13.10
C SER A 120 -8.17 5.99 13.72
N GLN A 121 -8.43 5.15 14.73
CA GLN A 121 -9.70 5.13 15.46
C GLN A 121 -9.90 6.40 16.30
N SER A 122 -8.85 6.85 16.99
CA SER A 122 -8.89 8.10 17.77
C SER A 122 -9.15 9.30 16.88
N PHE A 123 -8.46 9.40 15.74
CA PHE A 123 -8.65 10.50 14.79
C PHE A 123 -10.02 10.45 14.10
N TYR A 124 -10.55 9.27 13.80
CA TYR A 124 -11.91 9.13 13.28
C TYR A 124 -12.96 9.73 14.24
N VAL A 125 -12.85 9.46 15.54
CA VAL A 125 -13.75 10.03 16.55
C VAL A 125 -13.58 11.54 16.68
N ILE A 126 -12.34 12.03 16.66
CA ILE A 126 -12.03 13.47 16.73
C ILE A 126 -12.63 14.22 15.55
N PHE A 127 -12.40 13.75 14.31
CA PHE A 127 -12.92 14.38 13.11
C PHE A 127 -14.46 14.30 13.09
N GLY A 128 -15.05 13.16 13.49
CA GLY A 128 -16.51 13.06 13.65
C GLY A 128 -17.09 14.03 14.70
N ALA A 129 -16.33 14.42 15.73
CA ALA A 129 -16.76 15.45 16.68
C ALA A 129 -16.74 16.86 16.04
N CYS A 130 -15.70 17.18 15.28
CA CYS A 130 -15.60 18.43 14.52
C CYS A 130 -16.73 18.56 13.48
N GLU A 131 -17.10 17.47 12.82
CA GLU A 131 -18.23 17.43 11.90
C GLU A 131 -19.55 17.79 12.59
N ARG A 132 -19.81 17.18 13.76
CA ARG A 132 -21.02 17.45 14.54
C ARG A 132 -21.06 18.89 15.04
N ALA A 133 -19.92 19.43 15.49
CA ALA A 133 -19.80 20.82 15.91
C ALA A 133 -20.10 21.80 14.75
N SER A 134 -19.55 21.55 13.56
CA SER A 134 -19.82 22.35 12.36
C SER A 134 -21.30 22.29 11.95
N LYS A 135 -21.89 21.08 11.95
CA LYS A 135 -23.31 20.86 11.65
C LYS A 135 -24.24 21.54 12.67
N ALA A 136 -23.87 21.58 13.94
CA ALA A 136 -24.64 22.25 14.98
C ALA A 136 -24.67 23.78 14.81
N LYS A 137 -23.58 24.39 14.30
CA LYS A 137 -23.48 25.85 14.17
C LYS A 137 -23.98 26.40 12.83
N TYR A 138 -23.68 25.72 11.72
CA TYR A 138 -24.02 26.22 10.38
C TYR A 138 -25.10 25.40 9.67
N GLY A 139 -25.65 24.38 10.34
CA GLY A 139 -26.62 23.49 9.74
C GLY A 139 -26.01 22.51 8.73
N ASN A 140 -26.88 21.71 8.11
CA ASN A 140 -26.49 20.53 7.32
C ASN A 140 -25.85 20.87 5.97
N GLN A 141 -25.91 22.12 5.52
CA GLN A 141 -25.38 22.59 4.23
C GLN A 141 -24.00 23.27 4.33
N SER A 142 -23.33 23.16 5.48
CA SER A 142 -22.04 23.82 5.66
C SER A 142 -20.91 23.10 4.91
N THR A 143 -20.39 23.76 3.86
CA THR A 143 -19.15 23.38 3.16
C THR A 143 -17.89 23.84 3.91
N ARG A 144 -18.05 24.39 5.12
CA ARG A 144 -16.95 24.98 5.88
C ARG A 144 -16.00 23.95 6.45
N TRP A 145 -16.47 22.74 6.71
CA TRP A 145 -15.66 21.64 7.22
C TRP A 145 -15.97 20.38 6.44
N GLU A 146 -14.97 19.89 5.71
CA GLU A 146 -15.05 18.63 4.98
C GLU A 146 -14.41 17.53 5.83
N ASN A 147 -15.17 16.47 6.11
CA ASN A 147 -14.63 15.34 6.85
C ASN A 147 -13.71 14.53 5.96
N ILE A 148 -12.40 14.77 6.07
CA ILE A 148 -11.47 14.00 5.26
C ILE A 148 -11.11 12.63 5.85
N LEU A 149 -11.69 12.25 6.99
CA LEU A 149 -11.54 10.94 7.61
C LEU A 149 -12.91 10.24 7.74
N ASP A 150 -13.72 10.26 6.68
CA ASP A 150 -15.07 9.65 6.65
C ASP A 150 -15.05 8.13 6.79
N THR A 151 -14.01 7.47 6.28
CA THR A 151 -13.89 6.01 6.33
C THR A 151 -12.64 5.58 7.11
N PRO A 152 -12.67 4.43 7.82
CA PRO A 152 -11.52 3.95 8.56
C PRO A 152 -10.31 3.70 7.65
N PHE A 153 -10.55 3.30 6.40
CA PHE A 153 -9.48 3.10 5.42
C PHE A 153 -8.86 4.43 4.98
N GLU A 154 -9.66 5.47 4.78
CA GLU A 154 -9.14 6.80 4.47
C GLU A 154 -8.38 7.41 5.66
N ALA A 155 -8.86 7.21 6.89
CA ALA A 155 -8.16 7.61 8.10
C ALA A 155 -6.77 6.95 8.20
N ILE A 156 -6.70 5.63 7.94
CA ILE A 156 -5.44 4.87 7.88
C ILE A 156 -4.50 5.44 6.82
N MET A 157 -5.01 5.69 5.61
CA MET A 157 -4.21 6.21 4.50
C MET A 157 -3.64 7.60 4.81
N ARG A 158 -4.45 8.50 5.37
CA ARG A 158 -4.01 9.86 5.71
C ARG A 158 -3.01 9.87 6.86
N LEU A 159 -3.23 9.05 7.88
CA LEU A 159 -2.27 8.88 8.96
C LEU A 159 -0.95 8.33 8.44
N PHE A 160 -0.98 7.38 7.51
CA PHE A 160 0.21 6.89 6.83
C PHE A 160 0.93 8.01 6.06
N ILE A 161 0.22 8.80 5.28
CA ILE A 161 0.79 9.93 4.52
C ILE A 161 1.42 10.98 5.46
N MET A 162 0.79 11.25 6.61
CA MET A 162 1.36 12.14 7.62
C MET A 162 2.70 11.63 8.14
N THR A 163 2.91 10.32 8.28
CA THR A 163 4.21 9.76 8.70
C THR A 163 5.31 9.91 7.65
N ILE A 164 4.96 10.16 6.38
CA ILE A 164 5.92 10.42 5.30
C ILE A 164 6.42 11.87 5.35
N GLY A 165 5.66 12.80 5.95
CA GLY A 165 6.00 14.23 5.99
C GLY A 165 4.89 15.16 5.53
N GLU A 166 3.75 14.62 5.09
CA GLU A 166 2.66 15.40 4.49
C GLU A 166 1.60 15.76 5.53
N PHE A 167 1.91 16.74 6.38
CA PHE A 167 1.07 17.14 7.51
C PHE A 167 0.11 18.30 7.20
N THR A 168 0.36 19.06 6.13
CA THR A 168 -0.28 20.36 5.86
C THR A 168 -1.80 20.29 5.79
N ILE A 169 -2.34 19.32 5.05
CA ILE A 169 -3.79 19.16 4.87
C ILE A 169 -4.45 18.80 6.20
N PHE A 170 -3.83 17.88 6.95
CA PHE A 170 -4.33 17.43 8.24
C PHE A 170 -4.42 18.58 9.25
N TYR A 171 -3.35 19.37 9.42
CA TYR A 171 -3.36 20.51 10.34
C TYR A 171 -4.29 21.63 9.88
N ARG A 172 -4.41 21.90 8.58
CA ARG A 172 -5.36 22.91 8.06
C ARG A 172 -6.80 22.53 8.41
N SER A 173 -7.16 21.27 8.27
CA SER A 173 -8.49 20.78 8.61
C SER A 173 -8.76 20.79 10.12
N LEU A 174 -7.75 20.51 10.95
CA LEU A 174 -7.84 20.67 12.40
C LEU A 174 -8.01 22.13 12.83
N ASN A 175 -7.31 23.07 12.20
CA ASN A 175 -7.44 24.51 12.49
C ASN A 175 -8.82 25.08 12.10
N THR A 176 -9.49 24.45 11.13
CA THR A 176 -10.83 24.83 10.68
C THR A 176 -11.94 24.27 11.59
N CYS A 177 -11.64 23.27 12.41
CA CYS A 177 -12.59 22.73 13.40
C CYS A 177 -12.99 23.84 14.38
N GLU A 178 -14.28 23.93 14.76
CA GLU A 178 -14.80 25.04 15.58
C GLU A 178 -14.67 24.85 17.09
N GLU A 179 -14.22 23.67 17.51
CA GLU A 179 -13.95 23.40 18.91
C GLU A 179 -12.73 24.18 19.41
N LYS A 180 -12.94 25.08 20.39
CA LYS A 180 -11.91 26.00 20.91
C LYS A 180 -10.62 25.30 21.30
N MET A 181 -10.72 24.11 21.90
CA MET A 181 -9.55 23.32 22.31
C MET A 181 -8.74 22.84 21.11
N MET A 182 -9.41 22.43 20.02
CA MET A 182 -8.74 21.95 18.82
C MET A 182 -8.13 23.09 17.99
N GLN A 183 -8.82 24.23 17.91
CA GLN A 183 -8.29 25.43 17.26
C GLN A 183 -7.00 25.93 17.90
N MET A 184 -6.92 25.91 19.23
CA MET A 184 -5.71 26.30 19.95
C MET A 184 -4.54 25.39 19.58
N ILE A 185 -4.72 24.06 19.60
CA ILE A 185 -3.66 23.10 19.24
C ILE A 185 -3.18 23.30 17.79
N GLY A 186 -4.12 23.52 16.86
CA GLY A 186 -3.81 23.78 15.45
C GLY A 186 -3.01 25.08 15.23
N LYS A 187 -3.31 26.14 15.98
CA LYS A 187 -2.57 27.42 15.89
C LYS A 187 -1.14 27.32 16.42
N TYR A 188 -0.88 26.50 17.43
CA TYR A 188 0.47 26.34 18.00
C TYR A 188 1.43 25.51 17.13
N HIS A 189 0.92 24.65 16.23
CA HIS A 189 1.74 23.77 15.39
C HIS A 189 1.75 24.15 13.90
N ALA A 190 0.93 25.12 13.47
CA ALA A 190 0.87 25.59 12.08
C ALA A 190 1.69 26.86 11.81
N VAL A 191 2.48 27.31 12.79
CA VAL A 191 3.51 28.38 12.67
C VAL A 191 4.87 27.74 12.80
#